data_AF-A0AAN0LTS8-F1
#
_entry.id   AF-A0AAN0LTS8-F1
#
_cell.length_a   1.000
_cell.length_b   1.000
_cell.length_c   1.000
_cell.angle_alpha   90.00
_cell.angle_beta   90.00
_cell.angle_gamma   90.00
#
_symmetry.space_group_name_H-M   'P 1'
#
loop_
_entity.id
_entity.type
_entity.pdbx_description
1 polymer ?
#
loop_
_entity_poly.entity_id
_entity_poly.type
_entity_poly.pdbx_seq_one_letter_code
_entity_poly.pdbx_strand_id
1 'polypeptide(L)'
;MYKRIQIVVSVDPVDVTHKAMRRLTDFEPYGEAFKLPKVKIPLPPVYGLVNLNGYGFKFTFSDYPIQEAVFFTKQFTRNQLVGRTYMIGELDLSNTRKLSILIEDII
;
A
#
# COMPACT_ATOMS: atom_id res chain seq x y z
N MET A 1 16.89 -23.64 2.22
CA MET A 1 15.60 -22.93 2.05
C MET A 1 15.92 -21.55 1.49
N TYR A 2 15.74 -21.32 0.18
CA TYR A 2 16.09 -20.04 -0.43
C TYR A 2 15.10 -18.97 0.02
N LYS A 3 15.59 -17.94 0.72
CA LYS A 3 14.82 -16.76 1.10
C LYS A 3 14.54 -16.00 -0.20
N ARG A 4 13.33 -16.11 -0.78
CA ARG A 4 12.93 -15.32 -1.95
C ARG A 4 13.14 -13.84 -1.61
N ILE A 5 14.00 -13.15 -2.36
CA ILE A 5 14.19 -11.71 -2.22
C ILE A 5 12.91 -11.06 -2.77
N GLN A 6 12.06 -10.56 -1.87
CA GLN A 6 10.95 -9.71 -2.28
C GLN A 6 11.51 -8.36 -2.72
N ILE A 7 11.27 -8.00 -3.97
CA ILE A 7 11.67 -6.71 -4.53
C ILE A 7 10.72 -5.66 -3.98
N VAL A 8 11.29 -4.67 -3.29
CA VAL A 8 10.59 -3.47 -2.83
C VAL A 8 11.14 -2.29 -3.60
N VAL A 9 10.28 -1.58 -4.32
CA VAL A 9 10.63 -0.41 -5.11
C VAL A 9 10.14 0.83 -4.39
N SER A 10 11.00 1.85 -4.26
CA SER A 10 10.56 3.14 -3.72
C SER A 10 9.79 3.89 -4.81
N VAL A 11 8.59 4.36 -4.48
CA VAL A 11 7.68 5.03 -5.42
C VAL A 11 7.28 6.38 -4.84
N ASP A 12 7.35 7.42 -5.66
CA ASP A 12 6.78 8.71 -5.30
C ASP A 12 5.25 8.61 -5.34
N PRO A 13 4.52 9.00 -4.28
CA PRO A 13 3.06 8.98 -4.26
C PRO A 13 2.43 9.66 -5.49
N VAL A 14 3.04 10.72 -6.02
CA VAL A 14 2.50 11.45 -7.18
C VAL A 14 2.45 10.61 -8.46
N ASP A 15 3.30 9.57 -8.55
CA ASP A 15 3.33 8.66 -9.69
C ASP A 15 2.22 7.61 -9.63
N VAL A 16 1.64 7.40 -8.44
CA VAL A 16 0.50 6.50 -8.24
C VAL A 16 -0.76 7.18 -8.75
N THR A 17 -0.99 7.07 -10.06
CA THR A 17 -2.16 7.64 -10.74
C THR A 17 -3.07 6.54 -11.27
N HIS A 18 -4.36 6.83 -11.48
CA HIS A 18 -5.28 5.86 -12.10
C HIS A 18 -4.77 5.38 -13.47
N LYS A 19 -4.13 6.27 -14.23
CA LYS A 19 -3.50 5.93 -15.51
C LYS A 19 -2.35 4.94 -15.33
N ALA A 20 -1.47 5.17 -14.35
CA ALA A 20 -0.37 4.25 -14.05
C ALA A 20 -0.88 2.88 -13.57
N MET A 21 -1.84 2.87 -12.64
CA MET A 21 -2.47 1.66 -12.11
C MET A 21 -3.10 0.81 -13.23
N ARG A 22 -3.82 1.45 -14.16
CA ARG A 22 -4.38 0.77 -15.34
C ARG A 22 -3.31 0.21 -16.28
N ARG A 23 -2.15 0.85 -16.41
CA ARG A 23 -1.05 0.29 -17.22
C ARG A 23 -0.39 -0.91 -16.56
N LEU A 24 -0.46 -1.03 -15.23
CA LEU A 24 0.07 -2.19 -14.53
C LEU A 24 -0.77 -3.43 -14.81
N THR A 25 -2.09 -3.31 -15.00
CA THR A 25 -2.95 -4.45 -15.37
C THR A 25 -2.60 -5.06 -16.73
N ASP A 26 -1.91 -4.33 -17.62
CA ASP A 26 -1.46 -4.86 -18.91
C ASP A 26 -0.38 -5.96 -18.75
N PHE A 27 0.23 -6.10 -17.56
CA PHE A 27 1.21 -7.15 -17.24
C PHE A 27 0.58 -8.43 -16.67
N GLU A 28 -0.75 -8.51 -16.59
CA GLU A 28 -1.43 -9.75 -16.23
C GLU A 28 -1.23 -10.84 -17.30
N PRO A 29 -1.14 -12.13 -16.91
CA PRO A 29 -1.45 -12.66 -15.58
C PRO A 29 -0.27 -12.57 -14.58
N TYR A 30 -0.59 -12.21 -13.33
CA TYR A 30 0.36 -12.34 -12.22
C TYR A 30 0.39 -13.79 -11.72
N GLY A 31 1.57 -14.28 -11.33
CA GLY A 31 1.75 -15.66 -10.91
C GLY A 31 3.16 -15.95 -10.38
N GLU A 32 3.63 -17.18 -10.54
CA GLU A 32 4.98 -17.53 -10.11
C GLU A 32 6.07 -16.90 -10.98
N ALA A 33 5.81 -16.75 -12.28
CA ALA A 33 6.75 -16.20 -13.24
C ALA A 33 6.92 -14.67 -13.11
N PHE A 34 5.85 -13.97 -12.71
CA PHE A 34 5.86 -12.52 -12.55
C PHE A 34 4.89 -12.09 -11.45
N LYS A 35 5.39 -11.27 -10.53
CA LYS A 35 4.57 -10.56 -9.53
C LYS A 35 4.94 -9.10 -9.58
N LEU A 36 3.95 -8.23 -9.40
CA LEU A 36 4.25 -6.83 -9.19
C LEU A 36 5.14 -6.68 -7.95
N PRO A 37 6.16 -5.81 -8.02
CA PRO A 37 6.98 -5.53 -6.86
C PRO A 37 6.13 -4.84 -5.80
N LYS A 38 6.54 -5.01 -4.54
CA LYS A 38 6.02 -4.20 -3.47
C LYS A 38 6.51 -2.77 -3.62
N VAL A 39 5.71 -1.84 -3.16
CA VAL A 39 6.05 -0.42 -3.17
C VAL A 39 6.37 0.05 -1.76
N LYS A 40 7.41 0.87 -1.64
CA LYS A 40 7.71 1.66 -0.45
C LYS A 40 7.33 3.10 -0.76
N ILE A 41 6.34 3.60 -0.03
CA ILE A 41 5.75 4.92 -0.26
C ILE A 41 5.79 5.68 1.07
N PRO A 42 6.10 6.99 1.10
CA PRO A 42 6.04 7.77 2.33
C PRO A 42 4.67 7.64 3.02
N LEU A 43 4.66 7.59 4.34
CA LEU A 43 3.46 7.74 5.15
C LEU A 43 3.28 9.25 5.39
N PRO A 44 2.15 9.87 4.98
CA PRO A 44 1.95 11.28 5.27
C PRO A 44 1.89 11.52 6.78
N PRO A 45 2.31 12.70 7.28
CA PRO A 45 2.33 12.98 8.72
C PRO A 45 0.93 13.13 9.31
N VAL A 46 -0.07 13.44 8.49
CA VAL A 46 -1.47 13.59 8.89
C VAL A 46 -2.31 12.53 8.17
N TYR A 47 -2.95 11.66 8.95
CA TYR A 47 -3.85 10.63 8.44
C TYR A 47 -4.95 10.33 9.46
N GLY A 48 -6.11 9.93 8.95
CA GLY A 48 -7.15 9.27 9.74
C GLY A 48 -6.83 7.78 9.89
N LEU A 49 -7.21 7.18 11.02
CA LEU A 49 -7.15 5.73 11.23
C LEU A 49 -8.54 5.22 11.58
N VAL A 50 -9.07 4.33 10.76
CA VAL A 50 -10.41 3.76 10.89
C VAL A 50 -10.32 2.26 11.12
N ASN A 51 -10.93 1.75 12.19
CA ASN A 51 -11.09 0.31 12.41
C ASN A 51 -12.17 -0.22 11.47
N LEU A 52 -11.86 -1.27 10.72
CA LEU A 52 -12.81 -1.96 9.84
C LEU A 52 -13.51 -3.11 10.58
N ASN A 53 -14.03 -2.84 11.78
CA ASN A 53 -14.82 -3.78 12.60
C ASN A 53 -14.26 -5.21 12.67
N GLY A 54 -12.95 -5.35 12.93
CA GLY A 54 -12.28 -6.65 13.09
C GLY A 54 -11.72 -7.26 11.80
N TYR A 55 -12.01 -6.68 10.64
CA TYR A 55 -11.42 -7.12 9.36
C TYR A 55 -10.04 -6.49 9.08
N GLY A 56 -9.66 -5.47 9.85
CA GLY A 56 -8.41 -4.75 9.67
C GLY A 56 -8.56 -3.28 10.06
N PHE A 57 -7.64 -2.45 9.62
CA PHE A 57 -7.82 -1.01 9.67
C PHE A 57 -7.46 -0.36 8.35
N LYS A 58 -7.84 0.91 8.24
CA LYS A 58 -7.63 1.74 7.08
C LYS A 58 -7.08 3.10 7.48
N PHE A 59 -5.99 3.50 6.83
CA PHE A 59 -5.61 4.90 6.78
C PHE A 59 -6.42 5.62 5.72
N THR A 60 -6.86 6.83 6.05
CA THR A 60 -7.51 7.75 5.11
C THR A 60 -6.69 9.02 5.02
N PHE A 61 -6.45 9.47 3.79
CA PHE A 61 -5.62 10.65 3.52
C PHE A 61 -6.46 11.72 2.82
N SER A 62 -6.40 12.95 3.32
CA SER A 62 -7.22 14.06 2.79
C SER A 62 -6.48 14.88 1.72
N ASP A 63 -5.17 15.02 1.86
CA ASP A 63 -4.32 15.83 0.98
C ASP A 63 -3.06 15.03 0.60
N TYR A 64 -3.30 13.88 -0.05
CA TYR A 64 -2.26 12.97 -0.48
C TYR A 64 -2.65 12.33 -1.82
N PRO A 65 -1.71 12.07 -2.74
CA PRO A 65 -2.04 11.47 -4.05
C PRO A 65 -2.76 10.12 -3.96
N ILE A 66 -2.53 9.40 -2.87
CA ILE A 66 -3.16 8.12 -2.56
C ILE A 66 -4.25 8.38 -1.52
N GLN A 67 -5.43 7.81 -1.71
CA GLN A 67 -6.61 8.17 -0.93
C GLN A 67 -6.77 7.32 0.33
N GLU A 68 -6.38 6.04 0.27
CA GLU A 68 -6.43 5.16 1.42
C GLU A 68 -5.36 4.08 1.38
N ALA A 69 -5.04 3.52 2.55
CA ALA A 69 -4.18 2.37 2.66
C ALA A 69 -4.75 1.40 3.69
N VAL A 70 -4.83 0.12 3.35
CA VAL A 70 -5.60 -0.88 4.09
C VAL A 70 -4.67 -1.98 4.58
N PHE A 71 -4.83 -2.40 5.83
CA PHE A 71 -4.10 -3.54 6.40
C PHE A 71 -5.06 -4.52 7.05
N PHE A 72 -5.07 -5.75 6.52
CA PHE A 72 -5.96 -6.83 6.95
C PHE A 72 -5.31 -7.78 7.96
N THR A 73 -3.99 -7.95 7.89
CA THR A 73 -3.28 -9.03 8.61
C THR A 73 -2.54 -8.57 9.85
N LYS A 74 -2.26 -7.28 9.98
CA LYS A 74 -1.56 -6.69 11.12
C LYS A 74 -2.43 -5.62 11.75
N GLN A 75 -2.43 -5.55 13.08
CA GLN A 75 -3.04 -4.44 13.81
C GLN A 75 -1.93 -3.53 14.32
N PHE A 76 -1.98 -2.25 13.98
CA PHE A 76 -1.09 -1.25 14.53
C PHE A 76 -1.86 -0.40 15.54
N THR A 77 -1.36 -0.35 16.77
CA THR A 77 -1.76 0.69 17.73
C THR A 77 -1.14 2.03 17.33
N ARG A 78 -1.76 3.13 17.74
CA ARG A 78 -1.24 4.48 17.43
C ARG A 78 0.20 4.67 17.89
N ASN A 79 0.57 4.09 19.03
CA ASN A 79 1.93 4.17 19.58
C ASN A 79 2.95 3.43 18.70
N GLN A 80 2.57 2.33 18.04
CA GLN A 80 3.45 1.59 17.13
C GLN A 80 3.72 2.32 15.81
N LEU A 81 2.89 3.31 15.48
CA LEU A 81 3.02 4.15 14.29
C LEU A 81 3.88 5.41 14.53
N VAL A 82 4.20 5.72 15.79
CA VAL A 82 5.03 6.88 16.13
C VAL A 82 6.43 6.69 15.53
N GLY A 83 6.89 7.70 14.79
CA GLY A 83 8.20 7.70 14.15
C GLY A 83 8.29 6.87 12.86
N ARG A 84 7.19 6.22 12.46
CA ARG A 84 7.12 5.52 11.17
C ARG A 84 6.92 6.52 10.04
N THR A 85 7.61 6.29 8.94
CA THR A 85 7.71 7.26 7.84
C THR A 85 7.39 6.67 6.47
N TYR A 86 7.32 5.35 6.35
CA TYR A 86 6.98 4.69 5.09
C TYR A 86 5.98 3.56 5.27
N MET A 87 5.11 3.42 4.28
CA MET A 87 4.25 2.27 4.07
C MET A 87 4.92 1.33 3.06
N ILE A 88 4.88 0.03 3.33
CA ILE A 88 5.30 -1.01 2.40
C ILE A 88 4.10 -1.90 2.10
N GLY A 89 3.79 -2.09 0.82
CA GLY A 89 2.62 -2.84 0.43
C GLY A 89 2.50 -3.09 -1.06
N GLU A 90 1.33 -3.59 -1.45
CA GLU A 90 0.95 -3.82 -2.84
C GLU A 90 0.03 -2.68 -3.31
N LEU A 91 0.17 -2.29 -4.58
CA LEU A 91 -0.79 -1.39 -5.22
C LEU A 91 -2.10 -2.14 -5.45
N ASP A 92 -3.21 -1.60 -4.94
CA ASP A 92 -4.52 -2.21 -5.09
C ASP A 92 -5.10 -1.91 -6.47
N LEU A 93 -4.82 -2.81 -7.42
CA LEU A 93 -5.31 -2.69 -8.80
C LEU A 93 -6.80 -3.03 -8.93
N SER A 94 -7.41 -3.66 -7.92
CA SER A 94 -8.82 -4.07 -7.95
C SER A 94 -9.77 -2.90 -7.69
N ASN A 95 -9.31 -1.88 -6.96
CA ASN A 95 -10.09 -0.70 -6.63
C ASN A 95 -10.03 0.35 -7.74
N THR A 96 -11.03 0.33 -8.63
CA THR A 96 -11.11 1.27 -9.76
C THR A 96 -11.57 2.67 -9.38
N ARG A 97 -12.08 2.87 -8.16
CA ARG A 97 -12.63 4.15 -7.70
C ARG A 97 -11.66 4.97 -6.87
N LYS A 98 -10.75 4.29 -6.18
CA LYS A 98 -9.75 4.94 -5.33
C LYS A 98 -8.39 4.32 -5.54
N LEU A 99 -7.37 5.16 -5.49
CA LEU A 99 -5.98 4.78 -5.37
C LEU A 99 -5.74 4.30 -3.95
N SER A 100 -5.54 3.00 -3.81
CA SER A 100 -5.28 2.33 -2.54
C SER A 100 -4.00 1.49 -2.55
N ILE A 101 -3.43 1.35 -1.35
CA ILE A 101 -2.32 0.42 -1.08
C ILE A 101 -2.81 -0.64 -0.10
N LEU A 102 -2.50 -1.90 -0.35
CA LEU A 102 -2.62 -2.98 0.61
C LEU A 102 -1.32 -3.08 1.42
N ILE A 103 -1.35 -2.57 2.64
CA ILE A 103 -0.18 -2.48 3.52
C ILE A 103 0.16 -3.85 4.10
N GLU A 104 1.44 -4.20 4.00
CA GLU A 104 2.03 -5.34 4.71
C GLU A 104 2.94 -4.92 5.86
N ASP A 105 3.58 -3.76 5.76
CA ASP A 105 4.44 -3.24 6.82
C ASP A 105 4.52 -1.71 6.82
N ILE A 106 4.93 -1.17 7.96
CA ILE A 106 5.09 0.27 8.16
C ILE A 106 6.43 0.47 8.89
N ILE A 107 7.35 1.22 8.29
CA ILE A 107 8.73 1.39 8.80
C ILE A 107 9.07 2.83 9.13
#